data_AF-A0A957J573-F1
#
_entry.id   AF-A0A957J573-F1
#
_cell.length_a   1.000
_cell.length_b   1.000
_cell.length_c   1.000
_cell.angle_alpha   90.00
_cell.angle_beta   90.00
_cell.angle_gamma   90.00
#
_symmetry.space_group_name_H-M   'P 1'
#
loop_
_entity.id
_entity.type
_entity.pdbx_description
1 polymer ?
#
loop_
_entity_poly.entity_id
_entity_poly.type
_entity_poly.pdbx_seq_one_letter_code
_entity_poly.pdbx_strand_id
1 'polypeptide(L)'
;WTMMIMQPDWITRDMFEAACRLASKQKELAALPKLRLETYDEGLAVQIMHIGSYEDETGTLHKLHHEYMPANGFTFGGKHHEIYLSDPRRVAPEKLKTVLRQPIAR
;
A
#
# COMPACT_ATOMS: atom_id res chain seq x y z
N TRP A 1 -8.28 -6.18 -2.51
CA TRP A 1 -7.30 -5.20 -2.00
C TRP A 1 -7.26 -5.28 -0.48
N THR A 2 -6.19 -4.76 0.14
CA THR A 2 -6.05 -4.66 1.60
C THR A 2 -5.43 -3.30 1.90
N MET A 3 -6.05 -2.52 2.79
CA MET A 3 -5.42 -1.31 3.31
C MET A 3 -4.54 -1.66 4.50
N MET A 4 -3.36 -1.06 4.54
CA MET A 4 -2.34 -1.36 5.55
C MET A 4 -1.81 -0.05 6.12
N ILE A 5 -1.46 -0.07 7.39
CA ILE A 5 -0.73 0.99 8.07
C ILE A 5 0.43 0.31 8.79
N MET A 6 1.66 0.65 8.42
CA MET A 6 2.85 0.12 9.08
C MET A 6 2.82 0.50 10.57
N GLN A 7 3.05 -0.49 11.41
CA GLN A 7 3.19 -0.30 12.85
C GLN A 7 4.66 -0.45 13.24
N PRO A 8 5.16 0.36 14.19
CA PRO A 8 6.48 0.14 14.77
C PRO A 8 6.63 -1.29 15.32
N ASP A 9 7.88 -1.79 15.33
CA ASP A 9 8.25 -3.13 15.77
C ASP A 9 7.92 -3.44 17.24
N TRP A 10 7.89 -2.42 18.09
CA TRP A 10 7.51 -2.55 19.50
C TRP A 10 6.00 -2.73 19.74
N ILE A 11 5.16 -2.63 18.71
CA ILE A 11 3.72 -2.88 18.83
C ILE A 11 3.47 -4.38 18.94
N THR A 12 3.01 -4.81 20.11
CA THR A 12 2.67 -6.21 20.37
C THR A 12 1.22 -6.52 20.02
N ARG A 13 0.90 -7.82 19.90
CA ARG A 13 -0.48 -8.31 19.71
C ARG A 13 -1.40 -7.85 20.85
N ASP A 14 -0.94 -7.89 22.10
CA ASP A 14 -1.73 -7.47 23.26
C ASP A 14 -2.10 -5.98 23.20
N MET A 15 -1.16 -5.13 22.76
CA MET A 15 -1.40 -3.70 22.57
C MET A 15 -2.44 -3.44 21.48
N PHE A 16 -2.32 -4.13 20.35
CA PHE A 16 -3.29 -4.06 19.26
C PHE A 16 -4.69 -4.49 19.71
N GLU A 17 -4.81 -5.64 20.39
CA GLU A 17 -6.10 -6.14 20.87
C GLU A 17 -6.73 -5.23 21.93
N ALA A 18 -5.92 -4.66 22.83
CA ALA A 18 -6.38 -3.67 23.80
C ALA A 18 -6.94 -2.41 23.10
N ALA A 19 -6.25 -1.92 22.06
CA ALA A 19 -6.73 -0.78 21.26
C ALA A 19 -8.04 -1.10 20.53
N CYS A 20 -8.18 -2.30 19.96
CA CYS A 20 -9.43 -2.74 19.34
C CYS A 20 -10.59 -2.78 20.35
N ARG A 21 -10.38 -3.32 21.55
CA ARG A 21 -11.40 -3.34 22.63
C ARG A 21 -11.79 -1.94 23.11
N LEU A 22 -10.84 -1.01 23.13
CA LEU A 22 -11.14 0.38 23.49
C LEU A 22 -11.99 1.05 22.39
N ALA A 23 -11.60 0.89 21.13
CA ALA A 23 -12.31 1.46 19.99
C ALA A 23 -13.75 0.94 19.88
N SER A 24 -13.97 -0.37 20.10
CA SER A 24 -15.30 -0.97 20.02
C SER A 24 -16.28 -0.41 21.06
N LYS A 25 -15.79 0.12 22.18
CA LYS A 25 -16.62 0.76 23.22
C LYS A 25 -17.00 2.19 22.88
N GLN A 26 -16.18 2.87 22.06
CA GLN A 26 -16.38 4.29 21.74
C GLN A 26 -17.30 4.49 20.54
N LYS A 27 -17.18 3.65 19.52
CA LYS A 27 -17.91 3.78 18.25
C LYS A 27 -18.20 2.41 17.65
N GLU A 28 -19.35 2.30 17.01
CA GLU A 28 -19.63 1.15 16.13
C GLU A 28 -18.84 1.32 14.83
N LEU A 29 -17.77 0.54 14.69
CA LEU A 29 -16.90 0.55 13.53
C LEU A 29 -17.06 -0.78 12.78
N ALA A 30 -17.83 -0.78 11.68
CA ALA A 30 -18.13 -1.98 10.91
C ALA A 30 -16.89 -2.74 10.39
N ALA A 31 -15.77 -2.04 10.21
CA ALA A 31 -14.50 -2.64 9.78
C ALA A 31 -13.64 -3.16 10.93
N LEU A 32 -13.95 -2.86 12.19
CA LEU A 32 -13.12 -3.24 13.34
C LEU A 32 -12.90 -4.75 13.45
N PRO A 33 -13.90 -5.63 13.23
CA PRO A 33 -13.68 -7.08 13.24
C PRO A 33 -12.78 -7.59 12.10
N LYS A 34 -12.52 -6.77 11.08
CA LYS A 34 -11.65 -7.13 9.94
C LYS A 34 -10.19 -6.72 10.15
N LEU A 35 -9.89 -5.97 11.22
CA LEU A 35 -8.51 -5.57 11.51
C LEU A 35 -7.67 -6.78 11.93
N ARG A 36 -6.42 -6.78 11.49
CA ARG A 36 -5.43 -7.80 11.79
C ARG A 36 -4.07 -7.12 12.00
N LEU A 37 -3.34 -7.56 13.02
CA LEU A 37 -1.92 -7.26 13.18
C LEU A 37 -1.13 -8.43 12.59
N GLU A 38 -0.37 -8.16 11.55
CA GLU A 38 0.40 -9.17 10.82
C GLU A 38 1.74 -8.59 10.36
N THR A 39 2.73 -9.46 10.26
CA THR A 39 3.99 -9.16 9.58
C THR A 39 3.78 -9.31 8.08
N TYR A 40 4.27 -8.34 7.30
CA TYR A 40 4.20 -8.37 5.86
C TYR A 40 5.61 -8.23 5.28
N ASP A 41 6.14 -9.32 4.75
CA ASP A 41 7.39 -9.34 3.98
C ASP A 41 7.04 -9.35 2.49
N GLU A 42 7.21 -8.19 1.85
CA GLU A 42 6.92 -8.00 0.43
C GLU A 42 8.00 -8.61 -0.47
N GLY A 43 9.21 -8.82 0.05
CA GLY A 43 10.36 -9.29 -0.72
C GLY A 43 10.86 -8.28 -1.75
N LEU A 44 11.46 -8.80 -2.83
CA LEU A 44 12.04 -7.98 -3.89
C LEU A 44 10.94 -7.33 -4.74
N ALA A 45 11.03 -6.02 -4.91
CA ALA A 45 10.05 -5.24 -5.67
C ALA A 45 10.75 -4.14 -6.49
N VAL A 46 10.07 -3.69 -7.55
CA VAL A 46 10.39 -2.45 -8.26
C VAL A 46 9.34 -1.41 -7.90
N GLN A 47 9.72 -0.14 -7.88
CA GLN A 47 8.80 0.95 -7.57
C GLN A 47 9.05 2.20 -8.41
N ILE A 48 8.00 2.97 -8.63
CA ILE A 48 8.03 4.24 -9.36
C ILE A 48 7.07 5.23 -8.69
N MET A 49 7.44 6.51 -8.68
CA MET A 49 6.55 7.57 -8.19
C MET A 49 5.58 7.96 -9.30
N HIS A 50 4.28 7.91 -9.02
CA HIS A 50 3.26 8.58 -9.80
C HIS A 50 2.95 9.95 -9.19
N ILE A 51 2.88 10.97 -10.05
CA ILE A 51 2.42 12.31 -9.69
C ILE A 51 1.24 12.64 -10.60
N GLY A 52 0.04 12.73 -10.05
CA GLY A 52 -1.19 12.85 -10.81
C GLY A 52 -2.37 12.12 -10.17
N SER A 53 -3.53 12.17 -10.83
CA SER A 53 -4.74 11.47 -10.39
C SER A 53 -4.53 9.95 -10.43
N TYR A 54 -5.15 9.20 -9.51
CA TYR A 54 -5.09 7.74 -9.50
C TYR A 54 -5.61 7.11 -10.81
N GLU A 55 -6.50 7.80 -11.52
CA GLU A 55 -7.04 7.36 -12.82
C GLU A 55 -5.98 7.43 -13.94
N ASP A 56 -4.95 8.26 -13.78
CA ASP A 56 -3.89 8.51 -14.77
C ASP A 56 -2.64 7.64 -14.56
N GLU A 57 -2.68 6.70 -13.61
CA GLU A 57 -1.54 5.85 -13.26
C GLU A 57 -1.13 4.90 -14.38
N THR A 58 -2.03 4.63 -15.35
CA THR A 58 -1.83 3.70 -16.47
C THR A 58 -0.50 3.93 -17.20
N GLY A 59 -0.16 5.18 -17.53
CA GLY A 59 1.09 5.49 -18.24
C GLY A 59 2.35 5.25 -17.38
N THR A 60 2.21 5.37 -16.06
CA THR A 60 3.31 5.12 -15.11
C THR A 60 3.52 3.61 -14.91
N LEU A 61 2.42 2.86 -14.77
CA LEU A 61 2.44 1.40 -14.70
C LEU A 61 2.97 0.77 -15.99
N HIS A 62 2.64 1.33 -17.16
CA HIS A 62 3.17 0.84 -18.43
C HIS A 62 4.71 0.87 -18.45
N LYS A 63 5.30 1.99 -18.05
CA LYS A 63 6.77 2.13 -17.95
C LYS A 63 7.38 1.11 -16.99
N LEU A 64 6.73 0.85 -15.86
CA LEU A 64 7.22 -0.13 -14.89
C LEU A 64 7.09 -1.57 -15.41
N HIS A 65 5.91 -1.95 -15.87
CA HIS A 65 5.54 -3.33 -16.19
C HIS A 65 5.99 -3.80 -17.57
N HIS A 66 6.00 -2.91 -18.56
CA HIS A 66 6.23 -3.28 -19.96
C HIS A 66 7.56 -2.77 -20.53
N GLU A 67 8.23 -1.85 -19.83
CA GLU A 67 9.54 -1.35 -20.25
C GLU A 67 10.63 -1.77 -19.25
N TYR A 68 10.54 -1.33 -17.99
CA TYR A 68 11.59 -1.57 -17.00
C TYR A 68 11.72 -3.04 -16.58
N MET A 69 10.61 -3.69 -16.19
CA MET A 69 10.65 -5.08 -15.73
C MET A 69 11.21 -6.04 -16.81
N PRO A 70 10.71 -6.05 -18.07
CA PRO A 70 11.22 -6.94 -19.11
C PRO A 70 12.68 -6.65 -19.48
N ALA A 71 13.06 -5.37 -19.57
CA ALA A 71 14.44 -4.97 -19.88
C ALA A 71 15.46 -5.46 -18.84
N ASN A 72 15.02 -5.72 -17.61
CA ASN A 72 15.86 -6.22 -16.52
C ASN A 72 15.64 -7.71 -16.21
N GLY A 73 14.90 -8.44 -17.07
CA GLY A 73 14.65 -9.87 -16.89
C GLY A 73 13.78 -10.19 -15.67
N PHE A 74 12.87 -9.30 -15.31
CA PHE A 74 11.92 -9.50 -14.22
C PHE A 74 10.51 -9.83 -14.72
N THR A 75 9.82 -10.67 -13.97
CA THR A 75 8.38 -10.95 -14.11
C THR A 75 7.62 -10.58 -12.85
N PHE A 76 6.29 -10.66 -12.88
CA PHE A 76 5.42 -10.40 -11.74
C PHE A 76 5.66 -11.44 -10.63
N GLY A 77 5.95 -10.98 -9.41
CA GLY A 77 6.25 -11.82 -8.25
C GLY A 77 5.21 -11.73 -7.12
N GLY A 78 4.15 -10.94 -7.27
CA GLY A 78 3.18 -10.73 -6.20
C GLY A 78 2.10 -9.70 -6.54
N LYS A 79 1.34 -9.30 -5.51
CA LYS A 79 0.26 -8.32 -5.67
C LYS A 79 0.84 -6.91 -5.83
N HIS A 80 0.24 -6.14 -6.74
CA HIS A 80 0.49 -4.70 -6.85
C HIS A 80 0.22 -3.99 -5.51
N HIS A 81 1.07 -3.02 -5.19
CA HIS A 81 1.07 -2.30 -3.93
C HIS A 81 1.21 -0.79 -4.18
N GLU A 82 0.29 -0.02 -3.61
CA GLU A 82 0.26 1.43 -3.71
C GLU A 82 0.49 2.05 -2.33
N ILE A 83 1.38 3.04 -2.25
CA ILE A 83 1.63 3.82 -1.05
C ILE A 83 1.20 5.27 -1.32
N TYR A 84 0.05 5.64 -0.77
CA TYR A 84 -0.50 6.99 -0.90
C TYR A 84 0.20 7.95 0.06
N LEU A 85 0.95 8.92 -0.48
CA LEU A 85 1.67 9.92 0.31
C LEU A 85 0.85 11.21 0.51
N SER A 86 -0.14 11.44 -0.35
CA SER A 86 -1.01 12.61 -0.31
C SER A 86 -2.40 12.24 0.22
N ASP A 87 -3.02 13.14 0.99
CA ASP A 87 -4.45 13.03 1.33
C ASP A 87 -5.29 13.59 0.16
N PRO A 88 -6.05 12.74 -0.57
CA PRO A 88 -6.84 13.18 -1.72
C PRO A 88 -7.96 14.17 -1.38
N ARG A 89 -8.29 14.33 -0.10
CA ARG A 89 -9.28 15.32 0.36
C ARG A 89 -8.67 16.72 0.51
N ARG A 90 -7.34 16.83 0.49
CA ARG A 90 -6.59 18.06 0.78
C ARG A 90 -5.70 18.52 -0.36
N VAL A 91 -5.32 17.62 -1.26
CA VAL A 91 -4.37 17.87 -2.34
C VAL A 91 -5.10 17.74 -3.67
N ALA A 92 -4.87 18.68 -4.58
CA ALA A 92 -5.46 18.64 -5.92
C ALA A 92 -4.95 17.41 -6.70
N PRO A 93 -5.77 16.77 -7.54
CA PRO A 93 -5.45 15.51 -8.22
C PRO A 93 -4.09 15.51 -8.94
N GLU A 94 -3.76 16.58 -9.65
CA GLU A 94 -2.51 16.73 -10.41
C GLU A 94 -1.24 16.84 -9.54
N LYS A 95 -1.41 16.95 -8.22
CA LYS A 95 -0.33 17.01 -7.22
C LYS A 95 -0.32 15.82 -6.26
N LEU A 96 -1.22 14.86 -6.43
CA LEU A 96 -1.21 13.63 -5.65
C LEU A 96 0.08 12.86 -5.93
N LYS A 97 0.60 12.20 -4.90
CA LYS A 97 1.82 11.41 -4.97
C LYS A 97 1.53 10.02 -4.46
N THR A 98 1.71 9.04 -5.34
CA THR A 98 1.54 7.61 -5.04
C THR A 98 2.82 6.89 -5.42
N VAL A 99 3.40 6.12 -4.52
CA VAL A 99 4.41 5.13 -4.92
C VAL A 99 3.69 3.91 -5.44
N LEU A 100 3.91 3.59 -6.70
CA LEU A 100 3.45 2.36 -7.33
C LEU A 100 4.56 1.33 -7.22
N ARG A 101 4.27 0.20 -6.61
CA ARG A 101 5.24 -0.86 -6.33
C ARG A 101 4.71 -2.21 -6.81
N GLN A 102 5.56 -2.94 -7.51
CA GLN A 102 5.27 -4.26 -8.02
C GLN A 102 6.33 -5.24 -7.50
N PRO A 103 5.95 -6.22 -6.65
CA PRO A 103 6.81 -7.35 -6.32
C PRO A 103 7.21 -8.12 -7.58
N ILE A 104 8.47 -8.57 -7.65
CA ILE A 104 9.08 -9.16 -8.85
C ILE A 104 9.71 -10.52 -8.57
N ALA A 105 9.80 -11.32 -9.63
CA ALA A 105 10.54 -12.59 -9.68
C ALA A 105 11.49 -12.59 -10.89
N ARG A 106 12.43 -13.53 -10.92
CA ARG A 106 13.32 -13.81 -12.05
C ARG A 106 12.94 -15.12 -12.73
#